data_AF-A0A923Y929-F1
#
_entry.id   AF-A0A923Y929-F1
#
_cell.length_a   1.000
_cell.length_b   1.000
_cell.length_c   1.000
_cell.angle_alpha   90.00
_cell.angle_beta   90.00
_cell.angle_gamma   90.00
#
_symmetry.space_group_name_H-M   'P 1'
#
loop_
_entity.id
_entity.type
_entity.pdbx_description
1 polymer ?
#
loop_
_entity_poly.entity_id
_entity_poly.type
_entity_poly.pdbx_seq_one_letter_code
_entity_poly.pdbx_strand_id
1 'polypeptide(L)'
;MEVSTEDLAAQVKAGRADLQPELLSRLKYGAAFIGDAYLQGERDEARAQALLKAALEAQKAVPATELSARQSECAAEGGRLLAKADFLGRAVVSQLAQRRMKKLLEG
;
A
#
# COMPACT_ATOMS: atom_id res chain seq x y z
N MET A 1 -3.36 -5.40 -3.24
CA MET A 1 -2.06 -4.74 -2.99
C MET A 1 -1.27 -5.47 -1.92
N GLU A 2 -1.91 -5.92 -0.84
CA GLU A 2 -1.28 -6.65 0.27
C GLU A 2 -0.53 -7.91 -0.19
N VAL A 3 -1.16 -8.80 -0.97
CA VAL A 3 -0.53 -10.05 -1.46
C VAL A 3 0.81 -9.80 -2.16
N SER A 4 0.87 -8.88 -3.13
CA SER A 4 2.12 -8.54 -3.83
C SER A 4 3.14 -7.79 -2.95
N THR A 5 2.69 -7.04 -1.94
CA THR A 5 3.58 -6.28 -1.04
C THR A 5 4.21 -7.19 0.00
N GLU A 6 3.46 -8.18 0.48
CA GLU A 6 3.94 -9.24 1.37
C GLU A 6 4.94 -10.15 0.64
N ASP A 7 4.64 -10.53 -0.61
CA ASP A 7 5.57 -11.28 -1.47
C ASP A 7 6.87 -10.50 -1.73
N LEU A 8 6.78 -9.17 -1.97
CA LEU A 8 7.95 -8.30 -2.11
C LEU A 8 8.75 -8.22 -0.80
N ALA A 9 8.07 -8.07 0.35
CA ALA A 9 8.73 -8.05 1.66
C ALA A 9 9.44 -9.37 1.98
N ALA A 10 8.83 -10.51 1.63
CA ALA A 10 9.43 -11.83 1.79
C ALA A 10 10.68 -11.98 0.91
N GLN A 11 10.65 -11.53 -0.34
CA GLN A 11 11.81 -11.55 -1.22
C GLN A 11 12.95 -10.66 -0.71
N VAL A 12 12.64 -9.46 -0.21
CA VAL A 12 13.64 -8.58 0.40
C VAL A 12 14.28 -9.24 1.62
N LYS A 13 13.48 -9.88 2.50
CA LYS A 13 13.99 -10.67 3.63
C LYS A 13 14.86 -11.84 3.19
N ALA A 14 14.51 -12.49 2.07
CA ALA A 14 15.27 -13.58 1.48
C ALA A 14 16.58 -13.12 0.80
N GLY A 15 16.94 -11.84 0.91
CA GLY A 15 18.22 -11.30 0.43
C GLY A 15 18.14 -10.48 -0.86
N ARG A 16 16.94 -10.29 -1.44
CA ARG A 16 16.71 -9.42 -2.61
C ARG A 16 16.64 -7.95 -2.21
N ALA A 17 17.75 -7.41 -1.70
CA ALA A 17 17.84 -6.01 -1.28
C ALA A 17 17.56 -5.01 -2.43
N ASP A 18 17.77 -5.44 -3.68
CA ASP A 18 17.42 -4.71 -4.90
C ASP A 18 15.93 -4.32 -4.99
N LEU A 19 15.05 -5.06 -4.31
CA LEU A 19 13.60 -4.81 -4.31
C LEU A 19 13.13 -3.84 -3.23
N GLN A 20 14.03 -3.37 -2.34
CA GLN A 20 13.66 -2.41 -1.29
C GLN A 20 13.06 -1.09 -1.82
N PRO A 21 13.59 -0.46 -2.90
CA PRO A 21 13.00 0.76 -3.44
C PRO A 21 11.58 0.55 -3.98
N GLU A 22 11.30 -0.62 -4.57
CA GLU A 22 9.98 -0.97 -5.07
C GLU A 22 9.00 -1.20 -3.92
N LEU A 23 9.42 -1.96 -2.91
CA LEU A 23 8.64 -2.16 -1.68
C LEU A 23 8.30 -0.82 -1.02
N LEU A 24 9.29 0.08 -0.89
CA LEU A 24 9.07 1.40 -0.33
C LEU A 24 8.08 2.23 -1.16
N SER A 25 8.15 2.14 -2.49
CA SER A 25 7.23 2.87 -3.39
C SER A 25 5.80 2.38 -3.23
N ARG A 26 5.58 1.06 -3.17
CA ARG A 26 4.26 0.45 -2.90
C ARG A 26 3.68 0.93 -1.56
N LEU A 27 4.50 0.96 -0.52
CA LEU A 27 4.09 1.43 0.80
C LEU A 27 3.76 2.93 0.81
N LYS A 28 4.48 3.76 0.05
CA LYS A 28 4.15 5.18 -0.12
C LYS A 28 2.81 5.38 -0.82
N TYR A 29 2.51 4.59 -1.85
CA TYR A 29 1.21 4.67 -2.53
C TYR A 29 0.05 4.31 -1.61
N GLY A 30 0.18 3.23 -0.82
CA GLY A 30 -0.82 2.87 0.19
C GLY A 30 -1.00 3.94 1.27
N ALA A 31 0.10 4.52 1.76
CA ALA A 31 0.05 5.61 2.72
C ALA A 31 -0.60 6.89 2.15
N ALA A 32 -0.39 7.18 0.86
CA ALA A 32 -1.06 8.31 0.20
C ALA A 32 -2.58 8.11 0.13
N PHE A 33 -3.07 6.90 -0.15
CA PHE A 33 -4.50 6.59 -0.10
C PHE A 33 -5.11 6.78 1.29
N ILE A 34 -4.45 6.23 2.32
CA ILE A 34 -4.93 6.34 3.69
C ILE A 34 -4.96 7.82 4.12
N GLY A 35 -3.92 8.58 3.78
CA GLY A 35 -3.86 10.01 4.04
C GLY A 35 -4.98 10.79 3.36
N ASP A 36 -5.23 10.52 2.07
CA ASP A 36 -6.30 11.17 1.31
C ASP A 36 -7.69 10.88 1.89
N ALA A 37 -8.00 9.61 2.18
CA ALA A 37 -9.25 9.21 2.82
C ALA A 37 -9.43 9.87 4.21
N TYR A 38 -8.35 9.92 5.01
CA TYR A 38 -8.38 10.58 6.32
C TYR A 38 -8.68 12.08 6.23
N LEU A 39 -8.14 12.76 5.22
CA LEU A 39 -8.40 14.18 4.95
C LEU A 39 -9.83 14.42 4.46
N GLN A 40 -10.44 13.45 3.76
CA GLN A 40 -11.85 13.49 3.35
C GLN A 40 -12.82 13.17 4.51
N GLY A 41 -12.30 12.85 5.71
CA GLY A 41 -13.11 12.59 6.89
C GLY A 41 -13.51 11.12 7.07
N GLU A 42 -13.03 10.22 6.22
CA GLU A 42 -13.25 8.77 6.36
C GLU A 42 -12.34 8.23 7.47
N ARG A 43 -12.80 8.36 8.72
CA ARG A 43 -12.05 7.99 9.94
C ARG A 43 -12.67 6.82 10.71
N ASP A 44 -13.67 6.17 10.14
CA ASP A 44 -14.33 5.02 10.76
C ASP A 44 -13.49 3.76 10.54
N GLU A 45 -12.69 3.41 11.56
CA GLU A 45 -11.84 2.22 11.54
C GLU A 45 -12.64 0.92 11.44
N ALA A 46 -13.82 0.86 12.06
CA ALA A 46 -14.65 -0.35 12.03
C ALA A 46 -15.19 -0.60 10.62
N ARG A 47 -15.66 0.46 9.96
CA ARG A 47 -16.07 0.42 8.55
C ARG A 47 -14.89 0.10 7.63
N ALA A 48 -13.72 0.70 7.86
CA ALA A 48 -12.52 0.41 7.08
C ALA A 48 -12.10 -1.06 7.19
N GLN A 49 -12.13 -1.63 8.40
CA GLN A 49 -11.85 -3.05 8.61
C GLN A 49 -12.88 -3.96 7.95
N ALA A 50 -14.16 -3.60 7.98
CA ALA A 50 -15.21 -4.35 7.29
C ALA A 50 -15.01 -4.34 5.77
N LEU A 51 -14.69 -3.18 5.20
CA LEU A 51 -14.39 -3.02 3.77
C LEU A 51 -13.13 -3.81 3.38
N LEU A 52 -12.09 -3.80 4.21
CA LEU A 52 -10.88 -4.59 3.99
C LEU A 52 -11.19 -6.09 3.95
N LYS A 53 -11.93 -6.61 4.94
CA LYS A 53 -12.33 -8.02 4.97
C LYS A 53 -13.15 -8.40 3.74
N ALA A 54 -14.14 -7.58 3.37
CA ALA A 54 -14.94 -7.82 2.17
C ALA A 54 -14.08 -7.81 0.89
N ALA A 55 -13.13 -6.89 0.78
CA ALA A 55 -12.22 -6.82 -0.36
C ALA A 55 -11.26 -8.04 -0.41
N LEU A 56 -10.79 -8.55 0.73
CA LEU A 56 -9.97 -9.76 0.79
C LEU A 56 -10.75 -11.00 0.38
N GLU A 57 -11.99 -11.16 0.84
CA GLU A 57 -12.85 -12.26 0.43
C GLU A 57 -13.19 -12.18 -1.07
N ALA A 58 -13.52 -11.00 -1.58
CA ALA A 58 -13.79 -10.80 -3.00
C ALA A 58 -12.57 -11.15 -3.87
N GLN A 59 -11.35 -10.83 -3.42
CA GLN A 59 -10.12 -11.13 -4.15
C GLN A 59 -9.88 -12.64 -4.34
N LYS A 60 -10.40 -13.50 -3.47
CA LYS A 60 -10.24 -14.97 -3.60
C LYS A 60 -10.93 -15.54 -4.84
N ALA A 61 -11.99 -14.88 -5.30
CA ALA A 61 -12.76 -15.29 -6.46
C ALA A 61 -12.30 -14.63 -7.78
N VAL A 62 -11.37 -13.66 -7.71
CA VAL A 62 -10.87 -12.92 -8.88
C VAL A 62 -9.71 -13.68 -9.52
N PRO A 63 -9.73 -13.92 -10.85
CA PRO A 63 -8.60 -14.51 -11.56
C PRO A 63 -7.30 -13.73 -11.36
N ALA A 64 -6.16 -14.42 -11.29
CA ALA A 64 -4.87 -13.79 -11.00
C ALA A 64 -4.48 -12.65 -11.97
N THR A 65 -4.85 -12.77 -13.25
CA THR A 65 -4.62 -11.74 -14.27
C THR A 65 -5.42 -10.48 -14.00
N GLU A 66 -6.69 -10.62 -13.66
CA GLU A 66 -7.57 -9.51 -13.31
C GLU A 66 -7.17 -8.87 -11.98
N LEU A 67 -6.76 -9.70 -11.01
CA LEU A 67 -6.23 -9.22 -9.74
C LEU A 67 -4.97 -8.37 -9.94
N SER A 68 -4.06 -8.82 -10.81
CA SER A 68 -2.86 -8.07 -11.17
C SER A 68 -3.19 -6.72 -11.83
N ALA A 69 -4.13 -6.70 -12.79
CA ALA A 69 -4.57 -5.47 -13.43
C ALA A 69 -5.14 -4.46 -12.41
N ARG A 70 -6.05 -4.91 -11.54
CA ARG A 70 -6.63 -4.09 -10.46
C ARG A 70 -5.56 -3.55 -9.51
N GLN A 71 -4.55 -4.36 -9.19
CA GLN A 71 -3.45 -3.92 -8.32
C GLN A 71 -2.56 -2.86 -8.98
N SER A 72 -2.35 -2.97 -10.29
CA SER A 72 -1.62 -1.96 -11.07
C SER A 72 -2.39 -0.63 -11.14
N GLU A 73 -3.71 -0.69 -11.32
CA GLU A 73 -4.58 0.51 -11.25
C GLU A 73 -4.54 1.17 -9.87
N CYS A 74 -4.63 0.37 -8.79
CA CYS A 74 -4.45 0.91 -7.44
C CYS A 74 -3.08 1.57 -7.26
N ALA A 75 -1.99 0.98 -7.76
CA ALA A 75 -0.67 1.59 -7.66
C ALA A 75 -0.57 2.91 -8.42
N ALA A 76 -1.14 2.99 -9.63
CA ALA A 76 -1.17 4.21 -10.42
C ALA A 76 -1.92 5.34 -9.71
N GLU A 77 -3.07 5.03 -9.12
CA GLU A 77 -3.87 6.02 -8.40
C GLU A 77 -3.18 6.50 -7.11
N GLY A 78 -2.53 5.60 -6.35
CA GLY A 78 -1.75 5.99 -5.17
C GLY A 78 -0.53 6.85 -5.55
N GLY A 79 0.07 6.60 -6.71
CA GLY A 79 1.09 7.47 -7.29
C GLY A 79 0.55 8.86 -7.62
N ARG A 80 -0.67 8.93 -8.17
CA ARG A 80 -1.36 10.20 -8.46
C ARG A 80 -1.67 10.99 -7.20
N LEU A 81 -2.16 10.34 -6.14
CA LEU A 81 -2.42 10.97 -4.84
C LEU A 81 -1.14 11.51 -4.21
N LEU A 82 -0.06 10.73 -4.24
CA LEU A 82 1.24 11.15 -3.73
C LEU A 82 1.80 12.35 -4.53
N ALA A 83 1.60 12.37 -5.84
CA ALA A 83 2.01 13.49 -6.69
C ALA A 83 1.21 14.78 -6.41
N LYS A 84 -0.07 14.65 -6.03
CA LYS A 84 -0.91 15.78 -5.64
C LYS A 84 -0.56 16.34 -4.25
N ALA A 85 -0.02 15.51 -3.35
CA ALA A 85 0.35 15.94 -2.01
C ALA A 85 1.44 17.02 -2.04
N ASP A 86 1.34 17.97 -1.11
CA ASP A 86 2.33 19.02 -0.89
C ASP A 86 3.60 18.47 -0.21
N PHE A 87 4.58 19.35 0.04
CA PHE A 87 5.87 18.93 0.61
C PHE A 87 5.71 18.23 1.97
N LEU A 88 4.85 18.75 2.84
CA LEU A 88 4.62 18.19 4.18
C LEU A 88 3.90 16.85 4.10
N GLY A 89 2.85 16.74 3.27
CA GLY A 89 2.14 15.48 3.03
C GLY A 89 3.06 14.38 2.49
N ARG A 90 3.93 14.71 1.53
CA ARG A 90 4.94 13.77 1.01
C ARG A 90 5.95 13.32 2.06
N ALA A 91 6.37 14.23 2.96
CA ALA A 91 7.27 13.90 4.06
C ALA A 91 6.62 12.93 5.05
N VAL A 92 5.37 13.20 5.46
CA VAL A 92 4.59 12.31 6.35
C VAL A 92 4.39 10.94 5.73
N VAL A 93 3.95 10.88 4.46
CA VAL A 93 3.78 9.63 3.72
C VAL A 93 5.09 8.85 3.64
N SER A 94 6.21 9.52 3.37
CA SER A 94 7.53 8.88 3.30
C SER A 94 7.94 8.29 4.64
N GLN A 95 7.76 9.02 5.74
CA GLN A 95 8.09 8.56 7.08
C GLN A 95 7.22 7.39 7.52
N LEU A 96 5.92 7.43 7.23
CA LEU A 96 4.99 6.34 7.51
C LEU A 96 5.37 5.07 6.74
N ALA A 97 5.65 5.21 5.44
CA ALA A 97 6.06 4.09 4.59
C ALA A 97 7.38 3.46 5.05
N GLN A 98 8.39 4.27 5.42
CA GLN A 98 9.66 3.78 5.96
C GLN A 98 9.47 3.01 7.27
N ARG A 99 8.67 3.54 8.20
CA ARG A 99 8.36 2.86 9.47
C ARG A 99 7.65 1.52 9.23
N ARG A 100 6.72 1.47 8.28
CA ARG A 100 6.03 0.23 7.91
C ARG A 100 6.98 -0.78 7.27
N MET A 101 7.84 -0.34 6.35
CA MET A 101 8.86 -1.19 5.73
C MET A 101 9.79 -1.79 6.77
N LYS A 102 10.29 -0.98 7.70
CA LYS A 102 11.12 -1.44 8.81
C LYS A 102 10.42 -2.53 9.62
N LYS A 103 9.18 -2.30 10.05
CA LYS A 103 8.38 -3.31 10.77
C LYS A 103 8.17 -4.59 9.96
N LEU A 104 7.95 -4.48 8.65
CA LEU A 104 7.78 -5.63 7.77
C LEU A 104 9.06 -6.45 7.67
N LEU A 105 10.23 -5.81 7.60
CA LEU A 105 11.54 -6.46 7.41
C LEU A 105 12.18 -6.97 8.71
N GLU A 106 11.86 -6.39 9.86
CA GLU A 106 12.34 -6.82 11.18
C GLU A 106 11.54 -7.98 11.79
N GLY A 107 10.34 -8.26 11.27
CA GLY A 107 9.47 -9.35 11.71
C GLY A 107 9.81 -10.71 11.13
#